data_AF-A0A821PVH8-F1
#
_entry.id   AF-A0A821PVH8-F1
#
_cell.length_a   1.000
_cell.length_b   1.000
_cell.length_c   1.000
_cell.angle_alpha   90.00
_cell.angle_beta   90.00
_cell.angle_gamma   90.00
#
_symmetry.space_group_name_H-M   'P 1'
#
loop_
_entity.id
_entity.type
_entity.pdbx_description
1 polymer ?
#
loop_
_entity_poly.entity_id
_entity_poly.type
_entity_poly.pdbx_seq_one_letter_code
_entity_poly.pdbx_strand_id
1 'polypeptide(L)'
;MLKSRINSDESSDEEEDTSISESSDTKPKTIVGVTSVVDETHQFFLGKDYSNYYQKDFEFIEKFDEDYIDRKLVPRMPWHNEILVVSGEAARDCVRHFIQRWNIHKLIFLFL
;
A
#
# COMPACT_ATOMS: atom_id res chain seq x y z
N MET A 1 -5.23 13.21 43.76
CA MET A 1 -6.22 12.52 44.61
C MET A 1 -7.34 13.48 44.96
N LEU A 2 -8.48 13.40 44.26
CA LEU A 2 -9.77 13.96 44.63
C LEU A 2 -10.84 13.02 44.05
N LYS A 3 -11.90 12.77 44.83
CA LYS A 3 -12.68 11.54 44.87
C LYS A 3 -13.70 11.39 43.73
N SER A 4 -13.86 10.12 43.33
CA SER A 4 -14.99 9.40 42.73
C SER A 4 -16.37 10.08 42.67
N ARG A 5 -17.07 9.87 41.56
CA ARG A 5 -18.51 9.60 41.58
C ARG A 5 -18.92 8.65 40.44
N ILE A 6 -19.28 7.44 40.85
CA ILE A 6 -19.98 6.40 40.08
C ILE A 6 -21.43 6.88 39.92
N ASN A 7 -22.01 6.68 38.74
CA ASN A 7 -23.45 6.41 38.60
C ASN A 7 -23.61 5.28 37.58
N SER A 8 -24.09 4.16 38.10
CA SER A 8 -24.66 3.00 37.46
C SER A 8 -26.08 3.33 37.01
N ASP A 9 -26.41 3.10 35.74
CA ASP A 9 -27.78 2.87 35.31
C ASP A 9 -27.78 1.64 34.38
N GLU A 10 -28.26 0.52 34.92
CA GLU A 10 -28.72 -0.64 34.17
C GLU A 10 -30.10 -0.35 33.58
N SER A 11 -30.32 -0.69 32.32
CA SER A 11 -31.66 -1.00 31.81
C SER A 11 -31.57 -2.19 30.87
N SER A 12 -32.33 -3.22 31.20
CA SER A 12 -32.39 -4.54 30.59
C SER A 12 -33.34 -4.60 29.39
N ASP A 13 -33.18 -5.70 28.64
CA ASP A 13 -34.12 -6.32 27.68
C ASP A 13 -34.15 -5.63 26.29
N GLU A 14 -33.96 -6.31 25.15
CA GLU A 14 -34.50 -7.61 24.72
C GLU A 14 -33.55 -8.35 23.73
N GLU A 15 -33.52 -9.68 23.78
CA GLU A 15 -32.94 -10.54 22.73
C GLU A 15 -33.94 -10.74 21.58
N GLU A 16 -33.54 -10.44 20.35
CA GLU A 16 -34.26 -10.84 19.14
C GLU A 16 -33.35 -11.71 18.26
N ASP A 17 -33.59 -13.02 18.35
CA ASP A 17 -32.88 -14.07 17.63
C ASP A 17 -33.47 -14.17 16.22
N THR A 18 -32.74 -13.69 15.20
CA THR A 18 -33.10 -13.91 13.78
C THR A 18 -31.90 -14.44 13.01
N SER A 19 -31.83 -15.76 12.92
CA SER A 19 -30.99 -16.48 11.97
C SER A 19 -31.40 -16.14 10.54
N ILE A 20 -30.56 -15.43 9.80
CA ILE A 20 -30.70 -15.26 8.34
C ILE A 20 -29.41 -15.71 7.64
N SER A 21 -29.64 -16.58 6.68
CA SER A 21 -28.78 -17.35 5.79
C SER A 21 -27.63 -16.60 5.12
N GLU A 22 -26.55 -17.35 4.85
CA GLU A 22 -25.47 -17.01 3.92
C GLU A 22 -26.00 -16.47 2.58
N SER A 23 -25.59 -15.26 2.22
CA SER A 23 -25.55 -14.80 0.84
C SER A 23 -24.19 -14.16 0.56
N SER A 24 -23.45 -14.82 -0.31
CA SER A 24 -22.40 -14.22 -1.13
C SER A 24 -22.85 -12.86 -1.69
N ASP A 25 -22.16 -11.77 -1.38
CA ASP A 25 -21.52 -10.88 -2.35
C ASP A 25 -20.91 -9.63 -1.68
N THR A 26 -19.70 -9.27 -2.14
CA THR A 26 -19.02 -7.97 -2.07
C THR A 26 -19.15 -7.10 -0.80
N LYS A 27 -18.21 -7.28 0.15
CA LYS A 27 -17.94 -6.25 1.17
C LYS A 27 -17.17 -5.06 0.57
N PRO A 28 -17.49 -3.82 0.98
CA PRO A 28 -16.92 -2.62 0.40
C PRO A 28 -15.42 -2.53 0.74
N LYS A 29 -14.58 -2.32 -0.29
CA LYS A 29 -13.20 -1.88 -0.08
C LYS A 29 -13.25 -0.48 0.53
N THR A 30 -13.13 -0.42 1.85
CA THR A 30 -12.98 0.81 2.61
C THR A 30 -11.73 1.55 2.13
N ILE A 31 -11.91 2.60 1.34
CA ILE A 31 -10.84 3.55 1.01
C ILE A 31 -10.76 4.54 2.17
N VAL A 32 -9.89 4.25 3.13
CA VAL A 32 -9.44 5.22 4.13
C VAL A 32 -8.00 5.59 3.79
N GLY A 33 -7.76 6.89 3.67
CA GLY A 33 -6.57 7.46 3.06
C GLY A 33 -5.25 7.02 3.70
N VAL A 34 -4.24 6.85 2.84
CA VAL A 34 -2.80 6.74 3.17
C VAL A 34 -2.52 5.84 4.38
N THR A 35 -3.14 4.67 4.43
CA THR A 35 -2.73 3.58 5.30
C THR A 35 -2.55 2.36 4.44
N SER A 36 -1.38 1.74 4.60
CA SER A 36 -0.90 0.54 3.92
C SER A 36 -2.04 -0.40 3.55
N VAL A 37 -2.11 -0.81 2.28
CA VAL A 37 -2.95 -1.93 1.86
C VAL A 37 -2.36 -3.17 2.51
N VAL A 38 -2.77 -3.43 3.74
CA VAL A 38 -2.48 -4.66 4.46
C VAL A 38 -3.51 -5.65 3.94
N ASP A 39 -3.04 -6.63 3.18
CA ASP A 39 -3.87 -7.72 2.67
C ASP A 39 -4.52 -8.51 3.82
N GLU A 40 -5.49 -9.37 3.54
CA GLU A 40 -6.11 -10.28 4.53
C GLU A 40 -5.06 -11.14 5.23
N THR A 41 -3.92 -11.38 4.57
CA THR A 41 -2.74 -12.08 5.10
C THR A 41 -1.87 -11.23 6.05
N HIS A 42 -2.25 -9.98 6.32
CA HIS A 42 -1.55 -9.01 7.13
C HIS A 42 -0.12 -8.66 6.68
N GLN A 43 0.16 -8.76 5.37
CA GLN A 43 1.48 -8.48 4.79
C GLN A 43 1.59 -7.05 4.23
N PHE A 44 2.75 -6.41 4.41
CA PHE A 44 3.03 -5.06 3.90
C PHE A 44 3.67 -5.02 2.50
N PHE A 45 4.39 -6.08 2.11
CA PHE A 45 5.09 -6.18 0.83
C PHE A 45 4.57 -7.41 0.10
N LEU A 46 3.78 -7.25 -0.94
CA LEU A 46 3.09 -8.34 -1.63
C LEU A 46 3.88 -8.80 -2.87
N GLY A 47 3.88 -10.10 -3.14
CA GLY A 47 4.55 -10.66 -4.32
C GLY A 47 5.98 -10.15 -4.50
N LYS A 48 6.25 -9.57 -5.67
CA LYS A 48 7.58 -9.05 -6.04
C LYS A 48 8.03 -7.85 -5.18
N ASP A 49 7.15 -7.16 -4.47
CA ASP A 49 7.58 -6.08 -3.55
C ASP A 49 8.40 -6.62 -2.37
N TYR A 50 8.24 -7.90 -2.01
CA TYR A 50 9.14 -8.58 -1.09
C TYR A 50 10.39 -9.04 -1.83
N SER A 51 11.47 -8.26 -1.71
CA SER A 51 12.68 -8.43 -2.52
C SER A 51 13.96 -8.38 -1.69
N ASN A 52 15.00 -9.06 -2.21
CA ASN A 52 16.37 -9.00 -1.70
C ASN A 52 17.35 -9.15 -2.88
N TYR A 53 17.82 -8.03 -3.43
CA TYR A 53 18.63 -8.01 -4.66
C TYR A 53 20.03 -8.64 -4.49
N TYR A 54 20.51 -8.81 -3.26
CA TYR A 54 21.76 -9.56 -3.02
C TYR A 54 21.55 -11.07 -3.18
N GLN A 55 20.35 -11.56 -2.94
CA GLN A 55 20.02 -12.98 -3.02
C GLN A 55 19.51 -13.35 -4.40
N LYS A 56 18.61 -12.54 -4.97
CA LYS A 56 18.00 -12.82 -6.27
C LYS A 56 17.43 -11.55 -6.91
N ASP A 57 17.66 -11.40 -8.21
CA ASP A 57 17.04 -10.34 -9.01
C ASP A 57 15.61 -10.72 -9.44
N PHE A 58 14.84 -9.76 -9.94
CA PHE A 58 13.47 -9.98 -10.36
C PHE A 58 13.36 -10.97 -11.52
N GLU A 59 12.43 -11.91 -11.39
CA GLU A 59 12.09 -12.90 -12.43
C GLU A 59 10.58 -12.96 -12.60
N PHE A 60 10.11 -13.26 -13.82
CA PHE A 60 8.69 -13.42 -14.15
C PHE A 60 7.85 -12.20 -13.74
N ILE A 61 8.21 -11.03 -14.28
CA ILE A 61 7.65 -9.71 -13.90
C ILE A 61 6.14 -9.64 -14.21
N GLU A 62 5.68 -10.40 -15.20
CA GLU A 62 4.27 -10.55 -15.55
C GLU A 62 3.41 -11.14 -14.41
N LYS A 63 4.03 -11.89 -13.48
CA LYS A 63 3.41 -12.45 -12.28
C LYS A 63 3.76 -11.60 -11.06
N PHE A 64 3.35 -10.33 -11.08
CA PHE A 64 3.78 -9.32 -10.10
C PHE A 64 3.32 -9.59 -8.65
N ASP A 65 2.24 -10.36 -8.49
CA ASP A 65 1.61 -10.75 -7.23
C ASP A 65 2.20 -12.03 -6.63
N GLU A 66 2.99 -12.80 -7.39
CA GLU A 66 3.64 -14.02 -6.92
C GLU A 66 5.03 -13.74 -6.33
N ASP A 67 5.32 -14.35 -5.18
CA ASP A 67 6.66 -14.35 -4.61
C ASP A 67 7.66 -15.04 -5.53
N TYR A 68 8.87 -14.48 -5.63
CA TYR A 68 9.99 -15.08 -6.37
C TYR A 68 11.11 -15.58 -5.45
N ILE A 69 10.97 -15.32 -4.14
CA ILE A 69 11.86 -15.74 -3.06
C ILE A 69 11.04 -16.29 -1.88
N ASP A 70 11.55 -17.33 -1.21
CA ASP A 70 10.89 -17.90 -0.03
C ASP A 70 11.10 -17.00 1.19
N ARG A 71 10.00 -16.37 1.64
CA ARG A 71 9.96 -15.44 2.79
C ARG A 71 10.38 -16.09 4.12
N LYS A 72 10.32 -17.42 4.25
CA LYS A 72 10.72 -18.13 5.47
C LYS A 72 12.24 -18.30 5.57
N LEU A 73 12.93 -18.25 4.44
CA LEU A 73 14.37 -18.52 4.35
C LEU A 73 15.17 -17.24 4.09
N VAL A 74 14.66 -16.38 3.22
CA VAL A 74 15.34 -15.17 2.80
C VAL A 74 14.59 -13.95 3.34
N PRO A 75 15.15 -13.23 4.32
CA PRO A 75 14.56 -11.96 4.74
C PRO A 75 14.65 -10.95 3.59
N ARG A 76 13.64 -10.09 3.47
CA ARG A 76 13.72 -8.94 2.56
C ARG A 76 14.93 -8.07 2.90
N MET A 77 15.48 -7.43 1.88
CA MET A 77 16.45 -6.37 2.11
C MET A 77 15.69 -5.08 2.49
N PRO A 78 16.03 -4.42 3.62
CA PRO A 78 15.43 -3.13 3.95
C PRO A 78 15.81 -2.08 2.92
N TRP A 79 14.89 -1.15 2.69
CA TRP A 79 15.12 -0.02 1.79
C TRP A 79 15.10 1.26 2.63
N HIS A 80 16.18 2.02 2.60
CA HIS A 80 16.30 3.31 3.28
C HIS A 80 16.54 4.40 2.24
N ASN A 81 15.65 5.40 2.20
CA ASN A 81 15.71 6.54 1.29
C ASN A 81 15.28 7.81 2.01
N GLU A 82 15.77 8.95 1.51
CA GLU A 82 15.26 10.28 1.82
C GLU A 82 14.58 10.85 0.58
N ILE A 83 13.41 11.47 0.76
CA ILE A 83 12.63 12.08 -0.32
C ILE A 83 12.19 13.46 0.13
N LEU A 84 12.21 14.43 -0.79
CA LEU A 84 11.69 15.78 -0.59
C LEU A 84 10.57 16.08 -1.58
N VAL A 85 9.63 16.93 -1.16
CA VAL A 85 8.56 17.42 -2.01
C VAL A 85 8.72 18.93 -2.17
N VAL A 86 8.82 19.40 -3.41
CA VAL A 86 8.82 20.83 -3.75
C VAL A 86 7.49 21.25 -4.36
N SER A 87 7.11 22.49 -4.13
CA SER A 87 5.91 23.11 -4.70
C SER A 87 6.25 24.45 -5.35
N GLY A 88 5.30 25.01 -6.10
CA GLY A 88 5.46 26.32 -6.74
C GLY A 88 6.49 26.31 -7.87
N GLU A 89 7.35 27.33 -7.93
CA GLU A 89 8.29 27.53 -9.03
C GLU A 89 9.33 26.43 -9.14
N ALA A 90 9.85 25.94 -8.01
CA ALA A 90 10.80 24.83 -7.99
C ALA A 90 10.19 23.55 -8.61
N ALA A 91 8.90 23.27 -8.37
CA ALA A 91 8.21 22.16 -9.03
C ALA A 91 8.09 22.37 -10.54
N ARG A 92 7.88 23.61 -11.01
CA ARG A 92 7.85 23.92 -12.46
C ARG A 92 9.21 23.67 -13.11
N ASP A 93 10.30 23.90 -12.40
CA ASP A 93 11.65 23.60 -12.89
C ASP A 93 11.84 22.09 -13.10
N CYS A 94 11.41 21.25 -12.15
CA CYS A 94 11.39 19.79 -12.31
C CYS A 94 10.54 19.35 -13.53
N VAL A 95 9.37 19.97 -13.73
CA VAL A 95 8.50 19.69 -14.88
C VAL A 95 9.17 20.10 -16.20
N ARG A 96 9.85 21.25 -16.25
CA ARG A 96 10.58 21.68 -17.46
C ARG A 96 11.71 20.70 -17.80
N HIS A 97 12.45 20.20 -16.81
CA HIS A 97 13.45 19.16 -17.02
C HIS A 97 12.84 17.89 -17.64
N PHE A 98 11.69 17.44 -17.12
CA PHE A 98 10.96 16.29 -17.67
C PHE A 98 10.54 16.50 -19.12
N ILE A 99 9.92 17.64 -19.45
CA ILE A 99 9.46 17.97 -20.81
C ILE A 99 10.62 17.98 -21.80
N GLN A 100 11.74 18.58 -21.43
CA GLN A 100 12.93 18.63 -22.30
C GLN A 100 13.43 17.23 -22.64
N ARG A 101 13.58 16.34 -21.65
CA ARG A 101 14.02 14.96 -21.88
C ARG A 101 13.02 14.17 -22.72
N TRP A 102 11.73 14.33 -22.45
CA TRP A 102 10.67 13.69 -23.21
C TRP A 102 10.69 14.11 -24.69
N ASN A 103 10.82 15.41 -24.97
CA ASN A 103 10.87 15.93 -26.33
C ASN A 103 12.13 15.46 -27.08
N ILE A 104 13.29 15.40 -26.39
CA ILE A 104 14.52 14.85 -26.97
C ILE A 104 14.31 13.38 -27.36
N HIS A 105 13.77 12.55 -26.47
CA HIS A 105 13.50 11.14 -26.80
C HIS A 105 12.54 11.01 -27.98
N LYS A 106 11.45 11.77 -28.02
CA LYS A 106 10.52 11.78 -29.16
C LYS A 106 11.21 12.14 -30.48
N LEU A 107 12.04 13.17 -30.48
CA LEU A 107 12.75 13.61 -31.68
C LEU A 107 13.76 12.55 -32.15
N ILE A 108 14.54 11.96 -31.25
CA ILE A 108 15.47 10.88 -31.59
C ILE A 108 14.75 9.70 -32.24
N PHE A 109 13.58 9.30 -31.72
CA PHE A 109 12.77 8.22 -32.30
C PHE A 109 12.03 8.62 -33.59
N LEU A 110 11.93 9.91 -33.91
CA LEU A 110 11.37 10.39 -35.19
C LEU A 110 12.42 10.47 -36.30
N PHE A 111 13.71 10.45 -35.96
CA PHE A 111 14.83 10.52 -36.90
C PHE A 111 15.68 9.24 -36.97
N LEU A 112 15.21 8.16 -36.36
CA LEU A 112 15.66 6.77 -36.52
C LEU A 112 14.55 5.96 -37.18
#